data_AF-A0A3N5IQC4-F1
#
_entry.id   AF-A0A3N5IQC4-F1
#
_cell.length_a   1.000
_cell.length_b   1.000
_cell.length_c   1.000
_cell.angle_alpha   90.00
_cell.angle_beta   90.00
_cell.angle_gamma   90.00
#
_symmetry.space_group_name_H-M   'P 1'
#
loop_
_entity.id
_entity.type
_entity.pdbx_description
1 polymer ?
#
loop_
_entity_poly.entity_id
_entity_poly.type
_entity_poly.pdbx_seq_one_letter_code
_entity_poly.pdbx_strand_id
1 'polypeptide(L)' 'MLLGTLIYGFINSVILALVALGFNLTFGISGVANFAYGAFYIFAGYGAWILLNTLKLPYALAILGSLILTMVLGAL' A
#
# COMPACT_ATOMS: atom_id res chain seq x y z
N MET A 1 7.36 -1.32 35.26
CA MET A 1 8.11 -1.49 34.00
C MET A 1 7.17 -1.69 32.81
N LEU A 2 6.28 -2.70 32.82
CA LEU A 2 5.36 -2.97 31.70
C LEU A 2 4.43 -1.79 31.31
N LEU A 3 3.74 -1.17 32.27
CA LEU A 3 2.80 -0.07 31.99
C LEU A 3 3.48 1.14 31.33
N GLY A 4 4.68 1.51 31.79
CA GLY A 4 5.45 2.59 31.20
C GLY A 4 5.88 2.30 29.76
N THR A 5 6.31 1.06 29.48
CA THR A 5 6.68 0.62 28.13
C THR A 5 5.47 0.64 27.19
N LEU A 6 4.28 0.22 27.65
CA LEU A 6 3.06 0.25 26.85
C LEU A 6 2.64 1.69 26.51
N ILE A 7 2.67 2.60 27.48
CA ILE A 7 2.35 4.02 27.27
C ILE A 7 3.34 4.65 26.27
N TYR A 8 4.64 4.43 26.48
CA TYR A 8 5.67 4.99 25.60
C TYR A 8 5.59 4.41 24.18
N GLY A 9 5.37 3.10 24.05
CA GLY A 9 5.18 2.45 22.75
C GLY A 9 3.95 2.99 22.03
N PHE A 10 2.83 3.14 22.73
CA PHE A 10 1.60 3.70 22.17
C PHE A 10 1.81 5.13 21.65
N ILE A 11 2.46 5.99 22.43
CA ILE A 11 2.76 7.37 22.01
C ILE A 11 3.61 7.38 20.73
N ASN A 12 4.67 6.57 20.67
CA ASN A 12 5.51 6.49 19.48
C ASN A 12 4.76 5.96 18.26
N SER A 13 3.92 4.93 18.42
CA SER A 13 3.08 4.42 17.33
C SER A 13 2.11 5.48 16.82
N VAL A 14 1.49 6.26 17.71
CA VAL A 14 0.59 7.36 17.32
C VAL A 14 1.36 8.44 16.56
N ILE A 15 2.57 8.81 17.00
CA ILE A 15 3.42 9.78 16.29
C ILE A 15 3.71 9.28 14.85
N LEU A 16 4.13 8.03 14.70
CA LEU A 16 4.39 7.43 13.39
C LEU A 16 3.13 7.40 12.50
N ALA A 17 1.97 7.07 13.08
CA ALA A 17 0.70 7.06 12.36
C ALA A 17 0.30 8.47 11.88
N LEU A 18 0.46 9.50 12.71
CA LEU A 18 0.17 10.88 12.34
C LEU A 18 1.08 11.39 11.22
N VAL A 19 2.38 11.04 11.26
CA VAL A 19 3.33 11.37 10.18
C VAL A 19 2.92 10.71 8.86
N ALA A 20 2.59 9.42 8.89
CA ALA A 20 2.15 8.69 7.70
C ALA A 20 0.86 9.29 7.10
N LEU A 21 -0.12 9.63 7.95
CA LEU A 21 -1.36 10.28 7.53
C LEU A 21 -1.12 11.66 6.90
N GLY A 22 -0.27 12.49 7.51
CA GLY A 22 0.06 13.82 6.97
C GLY A 22 0.72 13.76 5.59
N PHE A 23 1.63 12.81 5.39
CA PHE A 23 2.27 12.56 4.10
C PHE A 23 1.28 12.07 3.05
N ASN A 24 0.43 11.11 3.41
CA ASN A 24 -0.55 10.56 2.46
C ASN A 24 -1.59 11.64 2.07
N LEU A 25 -2.04 12.45 3.02
CA LEU A 25 -2.97 13.54 2.76
C LEU A 25 -2.39 14.60 1.82
N THR A 26 -1.14 15.02 2.03
CA THR A 26 -0.48 16.03 1.17
C THR A 26 -0.29 15.55 -0.28
N PHE A 27 0.11 14.30 -0.50
CA PHE A 27 0.15 13.72 -1.85
C PHE A 27 -1.25 13.52 -2.45
N GLY A 28 -2.22 13.09 -1.64
CA GLY A 28 -3.60 12.89 -2.07
C GLY A 28 -4.28 14.18 -2.52
N ILE A 29 -4.16 15.27 -1.76
CA ILE A 29 -4.79 16.56 -2.09
C ILE A 29 -4.06 17.30 -3.22
N SER A 30 -2.74 17.12 -3.36
CA SER A 30 -1.96 17.75 -4.44
C SER A 30 -2.18 17.08 -5.80
N GLY A 31 -2.78 15.89 -5.84
CA GLY A 31 -2.94 15.11 -7.07
C GLY A 31 -1.61 14.59 -7.63
N VAL A 32 -0.51 14.72 -6.88
CA VAL A 32 0.81 14.22 -7.27
C VAL A 32 0.94 12.78 -6.80
N ALA A 33 1.31 11.89 -7.71
CA ALA A 33 1.53 10.49 -7.38
C ALA A 33 2.62 10.36 -6.30
N ASN A 34 2.30 9.67 -5.21
CA ASN A 34 3.28 9.36 -4.18
C ASN A 34 4.26 8.30 -4.72
N PHE A 35 5.46 8.75 -5.07
CA PHE A 35 6.53 7.89 -5.61
C PHE A 35 7.07 6.87 -4.61
N ALA A 36 6.84 7.03 -3.30
CA ALA A 36 7.16 5.99 -2.32
C ALA A 36 6.36 4.70 -2.59
N TYR A 37 5.17 4.81 -3.17
CA TYR A 37 4.36 3.67 -3.62
C TYR A 37 4.52 3.35 -5.12
N GLY A 38 5.43 4.03 -5.82
CA GLY A 38 5.59 3.91 -7.28
C GLY A 38 5.81 2.47 -7.74
N ALA A 39 6.64 1.70 -7.03
CA ALA A 39 6.90 0.31 -7.34
C ALA A 39 5.64 -0.57 -7.23
N PHE A 40 4.79 -0.33 -6.23
CA PHE A 40 3.53 -1.06 -6.05
C PHE A 40 2.52 -0.74 -7.16
N TYR A 41 2.43 0.53 -7.59
CA TYR A 41 1.57 0.90 -8.72
C TYR A 41 2.00 0.22 -10.02
N ILE A 42 3.30 0.20 -10.30
CA ILE A 42 3.87 -0.46 -11.47
C ILE A 42 3.63 -1.97 -11.39
N PHE A 43 3.86 -2.57 -10.22
CA PHE A 43 3.62 -4.00 -9.99
C PHE A 43 2.15 -4.38 -10.19
N ALA A 44 1.19 -3.61 -9.66
CA ALA A 44 -0.23 -3.86 -9.87
C ALA A 44 -0.63 -3.81 -11.34
N GLY A 45 -0.11 -2.81 -12.09
CA GLY A 45 -0.37 -2.64 -13.51
C GLY A 45 0.20 -3.76 -14.37
N TYR A 46 1.49 -4.07 -14.22
CA TYR A 46 2.11 -5.18 -14.95
C TYR A 46 1.57 -6.54 -14.50
N GLY A 47 1.26 -6.72 -13.22
CA GLY A 47 0.63 -7.92 -12.69
C GLY A 47 -0.72 -8.18 -13.35
N ALA A 48 -1.57 -7.16 -13.46
CA ALA A 48 -2.84 -7.26 -14.17
C ALA A 48 -2.62 -7.58 -15.65
N TRP A 49 -1.68 -6.92 -16.32
CA TRP A 49 -1.33 -7.18 -17.71
C TRP A 49 -0.89 -8.64 -17.94
N ILE A 50 -0.02 -9.18 -17.08
CA ILE A 50 0.47 -10.56 -17.18
C ILE A 50 -0.69 -11.54 -16.97
N LEU A 51 -1.55 -11.30 -15.98
CA LEU A 51 -2.74 -12.13 -15.72
C LEU A 51 -3.70 -12.14 -16.91
N LEU A 52 -3.89 -10.99 -17.56
CA LEU A 52 -4.74 -10.84 -18.75
C LEU A 52 -4.11 -11.48 -20.01
N ASN A 53 -2.86 -11.16 -20.31
CA ASN A 53 -2.29 -11.46 -21.63
C ASN A 53 -1.54 -12.79 -21.65
N THR A 54 -0.86 -13.15 -20.56
CA THR A 54 -0.08 -14.40 -20.48
C THR A 54 -0.96 -15.54 -19.99
N LEU A 55 -1.73 -15.31 -18.91
CA LEU A 55 -2.60 -16.35 -18.33
C LEU A 55 -4.01 -16.36 -18.91
N LYS A 56 -4.38 -15.37 -19.75
CA LYS A 56 -5.69 -15.27 -20.43
C LYS A 56 -6.87 -15.32 -19.46
N LEU A 57 -6.68 -14.81 -18.24
CA LEU A 57 -7.75 -14.74 -17.24
C LEU A 57 -8.81 -13.70 -17.64
N PRO A 58 -10.08 -13.90 -17.25
CA PRO A 58 -11.12 -12.92 -17.49
C PRO A 58 -10.81 -11.64 -16.71
N TYR A 59 -11.27 -10.52 -17.27
CA TYR A 59 -10.86 -9.17 -16.84
C TYR A 59 -11.02 -8.93 -15.33
N ALA A 60 -12.15 -9.33 -14.77
CA ALA A 60 -12.42 -9.18 -13.34
C ALA A 60 -11.44 -9.97 -12.45
N LEU A 61 -11.10 -11.20 -12.84
CA LEU A 61 -10.16 -12.03 -12.08
C LEU A 61 -8.73 -11.50 -12.15
N ALA A 62 -8.32 -10.96 -13.30
CA ALA A 62 -6.99 -10.39 -13.44
C ALA A 62 -6.80 -9.12 -12.61
N ILE A 63 -7.83 -8.26 -12.54
CA ILE A 63 -7.82 -7.08 -11.66
C ILE A 63 -7.75 -7.52 -10.20
N LEU A 64 -8.69 -8.36 -9.75
CA LEU A 64 -8.72 -8.81 -8.36
C LEU A 64 -7.43 -9.52 -7.96
N GLY A 65 -6.89 -10.36 -8.85
CA GLY A 65 -5.64 -11.06 -8.64
C GLY A 65 -4.45 -10.11 -8.46
N SER A 66 -4.29 -9.10 -9.34
CA SER A 66 -3.19 -8.14 -9.20
C SER A 66 -3.34 -7.27 -7.94
N LEU A 67 -4.57 -6.90 -7.60
CA LEU A 67 -4.88 -6.13 -6.39
C LEU A 67 -4.52 -6.91 -5.13
N ILE A 68 -4.92 -8.18 -5.03
CA ILE A 68 -4.60 -9.06 -3.90
C ILE A 68 -3.09 -9.25 -3.79
N LEU A 69 -2.40 -9.55 -4.89
CA LEU A 69 -0.93 -9.70 -4.89
C LEU A 69 -0.22 -8.43 -4.40
N THR A 70 -0.66 -7.27 -4.88
CA THR A 70 -0.09 -5.98 -4.48
C THR A 70 -0.37 -5.67 -3.00
N MET A 71 -1.58 -5.99 -2.52
CA MET A 71 -1.97 -5.82 -1.11
C MET A 71 -1.14 -6.71 -0.19
N VAL A 72 -0.94 -7.97 -0.56
CA VAL A 72 -0.11 -8.91 0.22
C VAL A 72 1.34 -8.42 0.27
N LEU A 73 1.90 -7.97 -0.85
CA LEU A 73 3.26 -7.41 -0.88
C LEU A 73 3.39 -6.11 -0.09
N GLY A 74 2.37 -5.26 -0.07
CA GLY A 74 2.37 -4.03 0.71
C GLY A 74 2.16 -4.25 2.22
N ALA A 75 1.65 -5.42 2.61
CA ALA A 75 1.45 -5.81 4.01
C ALA A 75 2.68 -6.50 4.63
N LEU A 76 3.61 -6.97 3.78
CA LEU A 76 4.91 -7.57 4.15
C LEU A 76 5.96 -6.49 4.42
#